data_AF-A0A8T5EQE7-F1
#
_entry.id   AF-A0A8T5EQE7-F1
#
_cell.length_a   1.000
_cell.length_b   1.000
_cell.length_c   1.000
_cell.angle_alpha   90.00
_cell.angle_beta   90.00
_cell.angle_gamma   90.00
#
_symmetry.space_group_name_H-M   'P 1'
#
loop_
_entity.id
_entity.type
_entity.pdbx_description
1 polymer ?
#
loop_
_entity_poly.entity_id
_entity_poly.type
_entity_poly.pdbx_seq_one_letter_code
_entity_poly.pdbx_strand_id
1 'polypeptide(L)'
;MGRSLGASVFSFLLISSIFINCVSSLEQVDYLQDDISSHTYLYDEYYEGVDNLDEVQLHLKLYDIIRNHTVISYGSAWEHLRNVDEDPMNEDNVTLFYMQRSQSENDTCGDGNDCTSQSWNREHVWPKSHGNFGTSMAKVAGTDLHALRPADNTVNSARGNKDFGNASAPHSECNECDSSSDFWEPSDSRKGDAARTIFYMDVRYNGFDSEPNLTLVNGTTESSSDNGFLGDLCILYGWHILDPVNSIEFNRNNEVYLIQGNRNPFVDNENFVEKIWGNICEVGNDDSDGDGYDNQVDMFPNNSSEWFDSDLDGVGDNLDQFPLDASETLDSDLDGVGDNSDAFPLDASETLDSDLDGVGDNLDQFPNDASETLDSDLDGVGDNSDAFPLDASENLDSDFDGVGDNLDQFPLDASETLDSDLDGVGDNLDQFPNDASEIIDTDSDGVGDNSDAFPLDASETLDSDLDGVGDNRDQYPLDSSRYQNIKSINSIFLLIPFFLAVLVYSILKNK
;
A
#
# COMPACT_ATOMS: atom_id res chain seq x y z
N MET A 1 -62.33 62.27 -53.52
CA MET A 1 -62.65 63.67 -53.17
C MET A 1 -61.84 64.00 -51.92
N GLY A 2 -60.66 64.61 -52.08
CA GLY A 2 -60.45 66.02 -51.71
C GLY A 2 -59.88 66.10 -50.27
N ARG A 3 -58.54 66.04 -50.10
CA ARG A 3 -57.62 67.19 -49.84
C ARG A 3 -57.97 67.91 -48.53
N SER A 4 -57.09 67.99 -47.52
CA SER A 4 -55.87 68.83 -47.44
C SER A 4 -55.21 68.56 -46.06
N LEU A 5 -53.92 68.23 -45.88
CA LEU A 5 -52.66 69.00 -46.04
C LEU A 5 -52.41 70.10 -44.99
N GLY A 6 -51.24 70.00 -44.34
CA GLY A 6 -50.53 70.98 -43.50
C GLY A 6 -49.86 70.30 -42.29
N ALA A 7 -48.61 69.77 -42.31
CA ALA A 7 -47.29 70.43 -42.52
C ALA A 7 -47.05 71.55 -41.49
N SER A 8 -45.90 71.75 -40.83
CA SER A 8 -44.53 71.24 -41.00
C SER A 8 -43.61 71.87 -39.94
N VAL A 9 -42.61 71.11 -39.48
CA VAL A 9 -41.17 71.50 -39.36
C VAL A 9 -40.73 72.48 -38.26
N PHE A 10 -39.79 72.05 -37.41
CA PHE A 10 -38.36 72.48 -37.36
C PHE A 10 -37.66 71.73 -36.20
N SER A 11 -36.89 70.66 -36.46
CA SER A 11 -35.43 70.61 -36.79
C SER A 11 -34.54 70.96 -35.58
N PHE A 12 -33.95 69.95 -34.92
CA PHE A 12 -32.54 69.52 -35.03
C PHE A 12 -31.50 70.59 -34.62
N LEU A 13 -30.78 70.35 -33.51
CA LEU A 13 -29.32 70.15 -33.50
C LEU A 13 -28.72 70.11 -32.08
N LEU A 14 -27.82 69.12 -31.89
CA LEU A 14 -26.65 69.05 -31.00
C LEU A 14 -26.89 69.13 -29.49
N ILE A 15 -26.39 68.13 -28.74
CA ILE A 15 -25.27 68.16 -27.75
C ILE A 15 -25.11 66.67 -27.33
N SER A 16 -24.07 65.91 -27.70
CA SER A 16 -22.67 65.92 -27.26
C SER A 16 -22.45 65.77 -25.74
N SER A 17 -22.25 64.52 -25.30
CA SER A 17 -21.25 64.13 -24.29
C SER A 17 -21.59 64.26 -22.78
N ILE A 18 -21.86 63.08 -22.17
CA ILE A 18 -21.10 62.43 -21.07
C ILE A 18 -21.04 63.10 -19.66
N PHE A 19 -21.68 62.36 -18.71
CA PHE A 19 -21.45 62.17 -17.27
C PHE A 19 -21.69 63.31 -16.25
N ILE A 20 -22.55 63.01 -15.25
CA ILE A 20 -22.30 63.05 -13.77
C ILE A 20 -23.64 63.15 -13.00
N ASN A 21 -23.83 62.21 -12.05
CA ASN A 21 -24.63 62.20 -10.81
C ASN A 21 -26.07 62.77 -10.79
N CYS A 22 -27.03 61.91 -10.42
CA CYS A 22 -28.30 62.34 -9.83
C CYS A 22 -28.69 61.40 -8.67
N VAL A 23 -28.33 61.82 -7.46
CA VAL A 23 -28.96 61.40 -6.20
C VAL A 23 -29.91 62.53 -5.79
N SER A 24 -31.06 62.14 -5.23
CA SER A 24 -31.98 62.89 -4.36
C SER A 24 -33.37 63.11 -4.95
N SER A 25 -34.31 62.26 -4.55
CA SER A 25 -35.63 62.69 -4.08
C SER A 25 -36.38 61.47 -3.55
N LEU A 26 -36.60 61.39 -2.24
CA LEU A 26 -37.87 60.94 -1.68
C LEU A 26 -37.98 61.56 -0.29
N GLU A 27 -39.00 62.40 -0.15
CA GLU A 27 -39.28 63.22 1.03
C GLU A 27 -39.82 62.38 2.18
N GLN A 28 -39.40 62.81 3.36
CA GLN A 28 -39.68 62.36 4.71
C GLN A 28 -41.16 62.61 5.05
N VAL A 29 -41.90 61.56 5.43
CA VAL A 29 -43.16 61.70 6.16
C VAL A 29 -42.87 61.34 7.62
N ASP A 30 -42.81 62.38 8.43
CA ASP A 30 -42.62 62.34 9.88
C ASP A 30 -43.96 61.95 10.54
N TYR A 31 -44.02 60.78 11.16
CA TYR A 31 -45.15 60.33 11.97
C TYR A 31 -44.67 60.06 13.40
N LEU A 32 -44.83 61.09 14.24
CA LEU A 32 -45.10 61.05 15.68
C LEU A 32 -44.33 60.01 16.52
N GLN A 33 -43.23 60.47 17.11
CA GLN A 33 -42.74 60.00 18.41
C GLN A 33 -43.84 60.20 19.48
N ASP A 34 -44.42 59.09 19.94
CA ASP A 34 -44.95 58.97 21.30
C ASP A 34 -44.65 57.53 21.79
N ASP A 35 -43.66 57.45 22.67
CA ASP A 35 -43.40 56.44 23.71
C ASP A 35 -43.87 54.98 23.52
N ILE A 36 -43.00 54.12 22.94
CA ILE A 36 -42.86 52.72 23.38
C ILE A 36 -41.37 52.34 23.32
N SER A 37 -40.75 52.09 24.47
CA SER A 37 -39.50 51.32 24.53
C SER A 37 -39.82 49.84 24.24
N SER A 38 -39.98 49.47 22.97
CA SER A 38 -40.13 48.07 22.56
C SER A 38 -38.82 47.56 21.97
N HIS A 39 -38.35 46.44 22.50
CA HIS A 39 -37.17 45.70 22.05
C HIS A 39 -37.27 45.40 20.56
N THR A 40 -36.75 46.28 19.71
CA THR A 40 -36.74 46.05 18.27
C THR A 40 -35.49 45.23 17.96
N TYR A 41 -35.70 43.99 17.55
CA TYR A 41 -34.62 43.13 17.09
C TYR A 41 -33.93 43.75 15.87
N LEU A 42 -32.63 44.00 15.98
CA LEU A 42 -31.77 44.46 14.89
C LEU A 42 -30.71 43.39 14.66
N TYR A 43 -30.79 42.69 13.52
CA TYR A 43 -29.93 41.55 13.18
C TYR A 43 -28.44 41.89 13.37
N ASP A 44 -27.98 43.00 12.77
CA ASP A 44 -26.57 43.40 12.79
C ASP A 44 -26.05 43.71 14.20
N GLU A 45 -26.90 44.25 15.08
CA GLU A 45 -26.53 44.52 16.47
C GLU A 45 -26.54 43.23 17.31
N TYR A 46 -27.53 42.36 17.08
CA TYR A 46 -27.67 41.12 17.84
C TYR A 46 -26.56 40.11 17.53
N TYR A 47 -26.13 40.03 16.27
CA TYR A 47 -25.05 39.16 15.80
C TYR A 47 -23.73 39.89 15.61
N GLU A 48 -23.49 40.99 16.33
CA GLU A 48 -22.25 41.75 16.20
C GLU A 48 -21.01 40.86 16.45
N GLY A 49 -20.11 40.84 15.45
CA GLY A 49 -18.83 40.13 15.52
C GLY A 49 -18.88 38.65 15.19
N VAL A 50 -19.93 38.17 14.50
CA VAL A 50 -19.96 36.80 13.91
C VAL A 50 -19.24 36.71 12.56
N ASP A 51 -18.89 37.85 11.95
CA ASP A 51 -18.27 37.91 10.63
C ASP A 51 -16.85 37.34 10.63
N ASN A 52 -16.53 36.56 9.59
CA ASN A 52 -15.20 35.97 9.34
C ASN A 52 -14.63 35.11 10.47
N LEU A 53 -15.49 34.55 11.32
CA LEU A 53 -15.10 33.54 12.30
C LEU A 53 -14.96 32.15 11.64
N ASP A 54 -13.99 31.37 12.09
CA ASP A 54 -13.90 29.94 11.79
C ASP A 54 -14.99 29.14 12.51
N GLU A 55 -15.12 27.84 12.22
CA GLU A 55 -16.20 27.00 12.74
C GLU A 55 -16.27 26.98 14.27
N VAL A 56 -15.13 26.85 14.95
CA VAL A 56 -15.06 26.80 16.43
C VAL A 56 -15.35 28.16 17.03
N GLN A 57 -14.79 29.22 16.45
CA GLN A 57 -15.03 30.59 16.88
C GLN A 57 -16.50 30.98 16.72
N LEU A 58 -17.12 30.62 15.60
CA LEU A 58 -18.52 30.91 15.32
C LEU A 58 -19.42 30.17 16.31
N HIS A 59 -19.18 28.88 16.54
CA HIS A 59 -19.92 28.09 17.54
C HIS A 59 -19.86 28.75 18.93
N LEU A 60 -18.66 29.09 19.41
CA LEU A 60 -18.48 29.74 20.71
C LEU A 60 -19.11 31.14 20.77
N LYS A 61 -19.03 31.91 19.69
CA LYS A 61 -19.63 33.24 19.59
C LYS A 61 -21.15 33.18 19.64
N LEU A 62 -21.77 32.25 18.90
CA LEU A 62 -23.22 32.04 18.94
C LEU A 62 -23.68 31.60 20.33
N TYR A 63 -22.94 30.69 20.98
CA TYR A 63 -23.19 30.33 22.38
C TYR A 63 -23.20 31.57 23.30
N ASP A 64 -22.18 32.45 23.21
CA ASP A 64 -22.12 33.65 24.06
C ASP A 64 -23.29 34.62 23.83
N ILE A 65 -23.77 34.74 22.59
CA ILE A 65 -24.94 35.55 22.23
C ILE A 65 -26.22 34.99 22.86
N ILE A 66 -26.43 33.66 22.79
CA ILE A 66 -27.74 33.05 23.10
C ILE A 66 -27.85 32.47 24.52
N ARG A 67 -26.74 32.34 25.26
CA ARG A 67 -26.71 31.67 26.57
C ARG A 67 -27.53 32.34 27.67
N ASN A 68 -27.78 33.64 27.57
CA ASN A 68 -28.53 34.37 28.60
C ASN A 68 -29.96 34.63 28.12
N HIS A 69 -30.88 33.76 28.52
CA HIS A 69 -32.30 33.95 28.26
C HIS A 69 -33.12 33.97 29.55
N THR A 70 -34.31 34.56 29.46
CA THR A 70 -35.28 34.57 30.53
C THR A 70 -35.81 33.15 30.73
N VAL A 71 -35.69 32.65 31.96
CA VAL A 71 -36.24 31.34 32.35
C VAL A 71 -37.69 31.53 32.75
N ILE A 72 -38.59 30.83 32.06
CA ILE A 72 -40.02 30.78 32.40
C ILE A 72 -40.34 29.56 33.26
N SER A 73 -41.48 29.57 33.94
CA SER A 73 -41.93 28.38 34.65
C SER A 73 -42.47 27.33 33.68
N TYR A 74 -42.26 26.06 33.99
CA TYR A 74 -42.85 24.99 33.19
C TYR A 74 -44.37 25.11 33.11
N GLY A 75 -45.03 25.56 34.18
CA GLY A 75 -46.47 25.84 34.18
C GLY A 75 -46.88 26.91 33.17
N SER A 76 -46.20 28.06 33.17
CA SER A 76 -46.48 29.16 32.24
C SER A 76 -46.13 28.84 30.79
N ALA A 77 -45.32 27.80 30.53
CA ALA A 77 -45.04 27.35 29.17
C ALA A 77 -46.31 26.95 28.40
N TRP A 78 -47.41 26.57 29.05
CA TRP A 78 -48.68 26.34 28.36
C TRP A 78 -49.19 27.61 27.68
N GLU A 79 -49.27 28.72 28.40
CA GLU A 79 -49.73 30.01 27.86
C GLU A 79 -48.82 30.49 26.72
N HIS A 80 -47.51 30.33 26.88
CA HIS A 80 -46.57 30.73 25.84
C HIS A 80 -46.67 29.85 24.59
N LEU A 81 -46.85 28.54 24.70
CA LEU A 81 -47.03 27.66 23.54
C LEU A 81 -48.34 27.94 22.78
N ARG A 82 -49.40 28.37 23.47
CA ARG A 82 -50.63 28.80 22.81
C ARG A 82 -50.41 29.99 21.89
N ASN A 83 -49.53 30.91 22.32
CA ASN A 83 -49.19 32.09 21.54
C ASN A 83 -48.18 31.77 20.43
N VAL A 84 -47.02 31.20 20.75
CA VAL A 84 -45.92 31.06 19.77
C VAL A 84 -46.19 29.98 18.71
N ASP A 85 -47.13 29.06 18.96
CA ASP A 85 -47.54 28.01 18.04
C ASP A 85 -49.04 28.12 17.67
N GLU A 86 -49.64 29.32 17.81
CA GLU A 86 -51.02 29.63 17.39
C GLU A 86 -51.26 29.23 15.92
N ASP A 87 -52.42 28.64 15.62
CA ASP A 87 -52.82 28.37 14.25
C ASP A 87 -53.18 29.68 13.53
N PRO A 88 -52.46 30.08 12.46
CA PRO A 88 -52.72 31.32 11.75
C PRO A 88 -54.13 31.41 11.16
N MET A 89 -54.82 30.29 10.97
CA MET A 89 -56.19 30.22 10.44
C MET A 89 -57.25 30.13 11.54
N ASN A 90 -56.87 29.93 12.80
CA ASN A 90 -57.79 29.81 13.93
C ASN A 90 -57.10 30.14 15.27
N GLU A 91 -57.33 31.36 15.79
CA GLU A 91 -56.77 31.86 17.05
C GLU A 91 -57.14 31.03 18.30
N ASP A 92 -58.22 30.24 18.25
CA ASP A 92 -58.62 29.33 19.34
C ASP A 92 -57.86 27.98 19.31
N ASN A 93 -56.90 27.83 18.41
CA ASN A 93 -56.17 26.59 18.17
C ASN A 93 -54.64 26.82 18.11
N VAL A 94 -53.90 25.74 18.37
CA VAL A 94 -52.46 25.62 18.11
C VAL A 94 -52.20 24.67 16.96
N THR A 95 -51.09 24.85 16.25
CA THR A 95 -50.62 23.90 15.25
C THR A 95 -49.69 22.88 15.89
N LEU A 96 -50.08 21.60 15.91
CA LEU A 96 -49.25 20.54 16.52
C LEU A 96 -48.01 20.26 15.68
N PHE A 97 -46.86 20.07 16.32
CA PHE A 97 -45.56 20.00 15.66
C PHE A 97 -45.42 18.84 14.68
N TYR A 98 -45.61 17.60 15.14
CA TYR A 98 -45.46 16.41 14.27
C TYR A 98 -46.65 16.18 13.35
N MET A 99 -47.88 16.33 13.86
CA MET A 99 -49.09 16.02 13.09
C MET A 99 -49.56 17.17 12.19
N GLN A 100 -49.05 18.38 12.40
CA GLN A 100 -49.41 19.59 11.67
C GLN A 100 -50.92 19.90 11.68
N ARG A 101 -51.67 19.30 12.61
CA ARG A 101 -53.11 19.51 12.73
C ARG A 101 -53.39 20.72 13.61
N SER A 102 -54.41 21.47 13.22
CA SER A 102 -55.03 22.50 14.05
C SER A 102 -55.78 21.84 15.22
N GLN A 103 -55.41 22.19 16.45
CA GLN A 103 -55.92 21.57 17.67
C GLN A 103 -56.35 22.66 18.65
N SER A 104 -57.50 22.49 19.31
CA SER A 104 -57.93 23.46 20.32
C SER A 104 -56.85 23.71 21.36
N GLU A 105 -56.54 24.98 21.62
CA GLU A 105 -55.55 25.39 22.61
C GLU A 105 -55.89 24.88 24.03
N ASN A 106 -57.16 24.59 24.28
CA ASN A 106 -57.67 24.11 25.56
C ASN A 106 -57.75 22.58 25.70
N ASP A 107 -57.55 21.81 24.62
CA ASP A 107 -57.58 20.34 24.66
C ASP A 107 -56.20 19.75 25.01
N THR A 108 -55.75 20.02 26.24
CA THR A 108 -54.42 19.63 26.73
C THR A 108 -54.45 18.32 27.51
N CYS A 109 -53.41 17.50 27.37
CA CYS A 109 -53.07 16.43 28.31
C CYS A 109 -52.17 17.02 29.40
N GLY A 110 -52.80 17.46 30.50
CA GLY A 110 -52.19 18.31 31.52
C GLY A 110 -52.85 19.70 31.55
N ASP A 111 -52.23 20.66 32.24
CA ASP A 111 -52.82 22.01 32.47
C ASP A 111 -54.16 21.99 33.23
N GLY A 112 -54.37 20.96 34.06
CA GLY A 112 -55.63 20.76 34.78
C GLY A 112 -56.68 19.95 33.99
N ASN A 113 -56.36 19.50 32.77
CA ASN A 113 -57.22 18.66 31.95
C ASN A 113 -56.77 17.18 31.94
N ASP A 114 -57.73 16.29 31.68
CA ASP A 114 -57.50 14.85 31.52
C ASP A 114 -56.94 14.54 30.11
N CYS A 115 -56.04 13.55 30.04
CA CYS A 115 -55.46 13.13 28.76
C CYS A 115 -56.45 12.27 27.96
N THR A 116 -56.74 12.70 26.73
CA THR A 116 -57.51 11.97 25.71
C THR A 116 -56.60 11.53 24.58
N SER A 117 -57.00 10.60 23.70
CA SER A 117 -56.18 10.21 22.54
C SER A 117 -56.02 11.29 21.46
N GLN A 118 -56.54 12.50 21.67
CA GLN A 118 -56.41 13.65 20.76
C GLN A 118 -55.98 14.93 21.48
N SER A 119 -55.84 14.90 22.80
CA SER A 119 -55.32 16.05 23.54
C SER A 119 -53.83 16.22 23.29
N TRP A 120 -53.34 17.45 23.30
CA TRP A 120 -51.93 17.76 23.06
C TRP A 120 -51.16 17.98 24.36
N ASN A 121 -49.85 17.71 24.34
CA ASN A 121 -48.95 18.02 25.45
C ASN A 121 -47.68 18.70 24.93
N ARG A 122 -46.75 18.97 25.86
CA ARG A 122 -45.49 19.66 25.56
C ARG A 122 -44.42 18.65 25.17
N GLU A 123 -44.00 18.71 23.93
CA GLU A 123 -42.88 17.97 23.40
C GLU A 123 -41.57 18.70 23.70
N HIS A 124 -40.60 17.96 24.25
CA HIS A 124 -39.22 18.38 24.38
C HIS A 124 -38.46 17.82 23.18
N VAL A 125 -38.25 18.66 22.14
CA VAL A 125 -37.65 18.23 20.87
C VAL A 125 -36.27 17.62 21.10
N TRP A 126 -35.47 18.16 22.02
CA TRP A 126 -34.39 17.39 22.66
C TRP A 126 -34.95 16.61 23.85
N PRO A 127 -34.93 15.26 23.86
CA PRO A 127 -35.52 14.48 24.96
C PRO A 127 -34.86 14.76 26.31
N LYS A 128 -35.66 15.02 27.34
CA LYS A 128 -35.16 15.24 28.72
C LYS A 128 -34.30 14.10 29.24
N SER A 129 -34.59 12.86 28.84
CA SER A 129 -33.86 11.65 29.25
C SER A 129 -32.48 11.53 28.62
N HIS A 130 -32.17 12.29 27.57
CA HIS A 130 -30.81 12.33 27.03
C HIS A 130 -29.94 13.27 27.86
N GLY A 131 -30.45 14.43 28.28
CA GLY A 131 -29.66 15.45 28.99
C GLY A 131 -29.90 15.60 30.49
N ASN A 132 -30.75 14.77 31.10
CA ASN A 132 -31.15 14.82 32.52
C ASN A 132 -31.42 16.25 33.06
N PHE A 133 -32.06 17.08 32.24
CA PHE A 133 -32.31 18.47 32.60
C PHE A 133 -33.66 18.62 33.32
N GLY A 134 -34.68 17.80 33.07
CA GLY A 134 -35.96 17.94 33.80
C GLY A 134 -36.71 19.22 33.44
N THR A 135 -37.49 19.81 34.37
CA THR A 135 -38.39 20.96 34.07
C THR A 135 -38.51 22.00 35.21
N SER A 136 -37.61 21.99 36.19
CA SER A 136 -37.63 22.98 37.28
C SER A 136 -37.06 24.32 36.82
N MET A 137 -37.38 25.42 37.51
CA MET A 137 -36.74 26.73 37.27
C MET A 137 -35.21 26.72 37.43
N ALA A 138 -34.66 25.78 38.21
CA ALA A 138 -33.21 25.59 38.34
C ALA A 138 -32.59 24.83 37.16
N LYS A 139 -33.41 24.38 36.21
CA LYS A 139 -33.04 23.53 35.10
C LYS A 139 -33.48 24.16 33.79
N VAL A 140 -32.68 25.14 33.38
CA VAL A 140 -32.95 26.14 32.34
C VAL A 140 -33.45 25.53 31.01
N ALA A 141 -32.82 24.44 30.53
CA ALA A 141 -33.19 23.76 29.29
C ALA A 141 -34.62 23.18 29.27
N GLY A 142 -35.17 22.85 30.44
CA GLY A 142 -36.49 22.22 30.55
C GLY A 142 -37.67 23.10 30.16
N THR A 143 -37.43 24.40 30.06
CA THR A 143 -38.44 25.45 29.87
C THR A 143 -38.13 26.33 28.67
N ASP A 144 -37.18 25.94 27.83
CA ASP A 144 -36.78 26.69 26.65
C ASP A 144 -37.77 26.50 25.49
N LEU A 145 -38.48 27.56 25.12
CA LEU A 145 -39.49 27.57 24.08
C LEU A 145 -38.92 27.34 22.68
N HIS A 146 -37.62 27.53 22.46
CA HIS A 146 -37.01 27.13 21.18
C HIS A 146 -37.04 25.60 20.99
N ALA A 147 -37.03 24.82 22.06
CA ALA A 147 -37.05 23.36 22.04
C ALA A 147 -38.30 22.71 22.66
N LEU A 148 -39.29 23.53 23.01
CA LEU A 148 -40.58 23.07 23.50
C LEU A 148 -41.65 23.32 22.44
N ARG A 149 -42.45 22.30 22.09
CA ARG A 149 -43.49 22.39 21.05
C ARG A 149 -44.81 21.76 21.50
N PRO A 150 -45.98 22.20 21.02
CA PRO A 150 -47.22 21.44 21.20
C PRO A 150 -47.20 20.20 20.31
N ALA A 151 -47.45 19.03 20.86
CA ALA A 151 -47.55 17.78 20.10
C ALA A 151 -48.76 16.97 20.57
N ASP A 152 -49.36 16.20 19.65
CA ASP A 152 -50.38 15.23 20.03
C ASP A 152 -49.79 14.26 21.07
N ASN A 153 -50.52 13.96 22.15
CA ASN A 153 -49.90 13.23 23.25
C ASN A 153 -49.52 11.79 22.91
N THR A 154 -50.25 11.10 22.03
CA THR A 154 -49.96 9.70 21.70
C THR A 154 -48.78 9.64 20.75
N VAL A 155 -48.73 10.58 19.79
CA VAL A 155 -47.59 10.75 18.88
C VAL A 155 -46.34 11.18 19.64
N ASN A 156 -46.46 12.12 20.58
CA ASN A 156 -45.34 12.50 21.46
C ASN A 156 -44.85 11.29 22.27
N SER A 157 -45.78 10.53 22.85
CA SER A 157 -45.41 9.32 23.60
C SER A 157 -44.75 8.24 22.71
N ALA A 158 -45.10 8.16 21.43
CA ALA A 158 -44.51 7.25 20.45
C ALA A 158 -43.12 7.69 19.95
N ARG A 159 -42.90 9.01 19.85
CA ARG A 159 -41.59 9.62 19.63
C ARG A 159 -40.66 9.27 20.79
N GLY A 160 -41.15 9.44 22.03
CA GLY A 160 -40.43 9.07 23.23
C GLY A 160 -39.08 9.78 23.35
N ASN A 161 -38.01 9.01 23.39
CA ASN A 161 -36.63 9.49 23.47
C ASN A 161 -35.78 9.08 22.26
N LYS A 162 -36.43 8.72 21.16
CA LYS A 162 -35.75 8.33 19.92
C LYS A 162 -34.96 9.49 19.36
N ASP A 163 -33.87 9.13 18.70
CA ASP A 163 -33.08 10.04 17.89
C ASP A 163 -33.89 10.47 16.66
N PHE A 164 -33.53 11.62 16.09
CA PHE A 164 -34.07 11.98 14.80
C PHE A 164 -33.23 11.32 13.71
N GLY A 165 -33.90 10.68 12.76
CA GLY A 165 -33.24 9.98 11.67
C GLY A 165 -34.24 9.48 10.64
N ASN A 166 -33.74 8.93 9.54
CA ASN A 166 -34.61 8.32 8.52
C ASN A 166 -35.12 6.97 9.03
N ALA A 167 -36.44 6.83 9.13
CA ALA A 167 -37.14 5.64 9.57
C ALA A 167 -37.87 4.97 8.39
N SER A 168 -38.09 3.66 8.47
CA SER A 168 -38.58 2.89 7.33
C SER A 168 -40.05 2.46 7.44
N ALA A 169 -40.72 2.82 8.54
CA ALA A 169 -42.06 2.32 8.86
C ALA A 169 -43.02 3.47 9.22
N PRO A 170 -44.14 3.63 8.49
CA PRO A 170 -45.15 4.64 8.78
C PRO A 170 -45.76 4.51 10.17
N HIS A 171 -45.87 5.64 10.86
CA HIS A 171 -46.58 5.72 12.13
C HIS A 171 -48.09 5.68 11.90
N SER A 172 -48.81 4.87 12.67
CA SER A 172 -50.24 4.63 12.42
C SER A 172 -51.16 5.81 12.67
N GLU A 173 -50.74 6.77 13.51
CA GLU A 173 -51.53 7.95 13.87
C GLU A 173 -51.03 9.24 13.20
N CYS A 174 -49.74 9.29 12.83
CA CYS A 174 -49.16 10.43 12.12
C CYS A 174 -48.87 10.00 10.68
N ASN A 175 -49.73 10.40 9.75
CA ASN A 175 -49.70 9.92 8.36
C ASN A 175 -48.44 10.33 7.57
N GLU A 176 -47.69 11.32 8.06
CA GLU A 176 -46.48 11.83 7.43
C GLU A 176 -45.24 11.61 8.32
N CYS A 177 -45.37 10.85 9.41
CA CYS A 177 -44.24 10.49 10.25
C CYS A 177 -43.89 9.01 10.04
N ASP A 178 -42.60 8.71 10.00
CA ASP A 178 -42.09 7.35 10.07
C ASP A 178 -41.41 7.13 11.44
N SER A 179 -41.35 5.88 11.90
CA SER A 179 -40.66 5.54 13.14
C SER A 179 -40.10 4.13 13.15
N SER A 180 -38.95 3.95 13.79
CA SER A 180 -38.32 2.67 14.07
C SER A 180 -38.11 2.48 15.57
N SER A 181 -37.29 1.49 15.97
CA SER A 181 -36.83 1.32 17.35
C SER A 181 -36.07 2.56 17.84
N ASP A 182 -35.17 3.07 17.00
CA ASP A 182 -34.15 4.04 17.40
C ASP A 182 -34.45 5.45 16.85
N PHE A 183 -35.25 5.54 15.77
CA PHE A 183 -35.48 6.78 15.06
C PHE A 183 -36.95 7.22 15.03
N TRP A 184 -37.12 8.54 15.09
CA TRP A 184 -38.33 9.25 14.71
C TRP A 184 -38.06 10.13 13.50
N GLU A 185 -38.86 9.97 12.45
CA GLU A 185 -38.82 10.80 11.25
C GLU A 185 -40.10 11.63 11.17
N PRO A 186 -40.04 12.97 11.34
CA PRO A 186 -41.19 13.83 11.16
C PRO A 186 -41.49 14.01 9.66
N SER A 187 -42.63 14.62 9.35
CA SER A 187 -42.99 15.03 7.98
C SER A 187 -41.90 15.88 7.33
N ASP A 188 -41.76 15.77 6.01
CA ASP A 188 -40.74 16.52 5.25
C ASP A 188 -40.73 18.03 5.55
N SER A 189 -41.89 18.65 5.77
CA SER A 189 -42.03 20.08 6.10
C SER A 189 -41.72 20.45 7.56
N ARG A 190 -41.23 19.51 8.35
CA ARG A 190 -40.83 19.69 9.77
C ARG A 190 -39.44 19.17 10.06
N LYS A 191 -38.76 18.61 9.06
CA LYS A 191 -37.42 18.05 9.20
C LYS A 191 -36.39 19.15 9.49
N GLY A 192 -36.49 20.28 8.79
CA GLY A 192 -35.65 21.46 9.01
C GLY A 192 -35.93 22.13 10.36
N ASP A 193 -37.21 22.29 10.72
CA ASP A 193 -37.61 22.83 12.04
C ASP A 193 -37.02 22.00 13.19
N ALA A 194 -37.08 20.66 13.08
CA ALA A 194 -36.52 19.75 14.07
C ALA A 194 -34.99 19.87 14.10
N ALA A 195 -34.33 19.84 12.95
CA ALA A 195 -32.87 19.97 12.83
C ALA A 195 -32.35 21.27 13.47
N ARG A 196 -32.91 22.42 13.09
CA ARG A 196 -32.51 23.74 13.64
C ARG A 196 -32.80 23.86 15.13
N THR A 197 -33.80 23.16 15.64
CA THR A 197 -34.04 23.07 17.09
C THR A 197 -32.94 22.27 17.79
N ILE A 198 -32.49 21.15 17.21
CA ILE A 198 -31.41 20.34 17.78
C ILE A 198 -30.05 21.06 17.69
N PHE A 199 -29.73 21.70 16.56
CA PHE A 199 -28.53 22.55 16.43
C PHE A 199 -28.51 23.66 17.48
N TYR A 200 -29.65 24.32 17.72
CA TYR A 200 -29.77 25.33 18.76
C TYR A 200 -29.45 24.76 20.15
N MET A 201 -30.00 23.60 20.49
CA MET A 201 -29.81 22.99 21.81
C MET A 201 -28.37 22.58 22.06
N ASP A 202 -27.68 22.05 21.04
CA ASP A 202 -26.24 21.74 21.08
C ASP A 202 -25.40 23.00 21.38
N VAL A 203 -25.59 24.07 20.61
CA VAL A 203 -24.83 25.32 20.83
C VAL A 203 -25.19 25.99 22.14
N ARG A 204 -26.47 26.02 22.51
CA ARG A 204 -26.96 26.74 23.69
C ARG A 204 -26.49 26.09 24.98
N TYR A 205 -26.53 24.76 25.09
CA TYR A 205 -26.33 24.04 26.34
C TYR A 205 -25.04 23.22 26.32
N ASN A 206 -23.89 23.87 26.43
CA ASN A 206 -22.55 23.25 26.38
C ASN A 206 -21.97 22.84 27.76
N GLY A 207 -22.79 22.78 28.81
CA GLY A 207 -22.35 22.38 30.15
C GLY A 207 -21.68 23.46 31.00
N PHE A 208 -21.74 24.74 30.59
CA PHE A 208 -21.24 25.84 31.43
C PHE A 208 -22.06 26.01 32.72
N ASP A 209 -21.39 26.37 33.82
CA ASP A 209 -21.97 26.45 35.17
C ASP A 209 -22.68 25.16 35.61
N SER A 210 -24.00 25.24 35.84
CA SER A 210 -24.86 24.12 36.27
C SER A 210 -25.89 23.73 35.22
N GLU A 211 -25.70 24.19 33.98
CA GLU A 211 -26.54 23.84 32.85
C GLU A 211 -26.19 22.43 32.33
N PRO A 212 -27.12 21.76 31.62
CA PRO A 212 -26.79 20.48 30.97
C PRO A 212 -25.71 20.67 29.91
N ASN A 213 -24.92 19.61 29.69
CA ASN A 213 -24.03 19.49 28.54
C ASN A 213 -24.74 18.63 27.50
N LEU A 214 -25.28 19.27 26.48
CA LEU A 214 -25.93 18.63 25.35
C LEU A 214 -24.93 18.63 24.20
N THR A 215 -24.77 17.50 23.52
CA THR A 215 -23.86 17.38 22.39
C THR A 215 -24.51 16.60 21.28
N LEU A 216 -24.64 17.23 20.11
CA LEU A 216 -25.09 16.60 18.89
C LEU A 216 -23.92 15.79 18.31
N VAL A 217 -24.13 14.49 18.15
CA VAL A 217 -23.12 13.56 17.66
C VAL A 217 -23.50 13.02 16.28
N ASN A 218 -22.49 12.66 15.48
CA ASN A 218 -22.69 11.94 14.23
C ASN A 218 -22.84 10.45 14.52
N GLY A 219 -23.97 9.86 14.14
CA GLY A 219 -24.35 8.49 14.46
C GLY A 219 -25.43 8.34 15.55
N THR A 220 -26.01 7.14 15.62
CA THR A 220 -27.14 6.81 16.52
C THR A 220 -26.72 6.69 17.98
N THR A 221 -27.52 7.23 18.89
CA THR A 221 -27.32 7.11 20.33
C THR A 221 -28.25 6.08 20.97
N GLU A 222 -27.85 5.55 22.13
CA GLU A 222 -28.74 4.66 22.88
C GLU A 222 -29.93 5.42 23.46
N SER A 223 -31.12 4.82 23.39
CA SER A 223 -32.33 5.37 23.99
C SER A 223 -32.15 5.55 25.52
N SER A 224 -31.94 6.79 25.98
CA SER A 224 -31.81 7.20 27.39
C SER A 224 -30.46 6.89 28.04
N SER A 225 -29.45 7.66 27.67
CA SER A 225 -28.08 7.57 28.19
C SER A 225 -27.77 8.55 29.35
N ASP A 226 -28.65 9.52 29.64
CA ASP A 226 -28.44 10.65 30.58
C ASP A 226 -27.10 11.42 30.37
N ASN A 227 -26.39 11.14 29.26
CA ASN A 227 -25.03 11.61 28.99
C ASN A 227 -24.99 12.91 28.18
N GLY A 228 -26.16 13.39 27.74
CA GLY A 228 -26.32 14.60 26.97
C GLY A 228 -26.21 14.43 25.47
N PHE A 229 -26.00 13.22 24.95
CA PHE A 229 -25.82 13.00 23.52
C PHE A 229 -27.13 12.77 22.79
N LEU A 230 -27.22 13.27 21.56
CA LEU A 230 -28.31 12.99 20.63
C LEU A 230 -27.72 12.89 19.23
N GLY A 231 -28.20 11.94 18.43
CA GLY A 231 -27.88 11.82 17.02
C GLY A 231 -29.12 11.93 16.13
N ASP A 232 -28.99 11.88 14.79
CA ASP A 232 -27.74 11.83 14.02
C ASP A 232 -27.44 13.19 13.35
N LEU A 233 -26.28 13.79 13.66
CA LEU A 233 -25.82 15.08 13.15
C LEU A 233 -25.97 15.22 11.63
N CYS A 234 -25.46 14.26 10.85
CA CYS A 234 -25.41 14.42 9.38
C CYS A 234 -26.78 14.26 8.73
N ILE A 235 -27.65 13.43 9.32
CA ILE A 235 -29.04 13.33 8.85
C ILE A 235 -29.77 14.66 9.08
N LEU A 236 -29.62 15.24 10.28
CA LEU A 236 -30.20 16.54 10.59
C LEU A 236 -29.63 17.67 9.72
N TYR A 237 -28.34 17.60 9.37
CA TYR A 237 -27.72 18.51 8.41
C TYR A 237 -28.39 18.43 7.04
N GLY A 238 -28.56 17.22 6.49
CA GLY A 238 -29.25 17.02 5.22
C GLY A 238 -30.70 17.51 5.26
N TRP A 239 -31.40 17.28 6.37
CA TRP A 239 -32.76 17.77 6.60
C TRP A 239 -32.84 19.30 6.60
N HIS A 240 -31.88 19.98 7.24
CA HIS A 240 -31.79 21.44 7.23
C HIS A 240 -31.62 22.02 5.82
N ILE A 241 -30.80 21.38 4.98
CA ILE A 241 -30.60 21.81 3.57
C ILE A 241 -31.87 21.58 2.73
N LEU A 242 -32.58 20.47 2.97
CA LEU A 242 -33.75 20.09 2.18
C LEU A 242 -35.05 20.80 2.61
N ASP A 243 -35.14 21.26 3.85
CA ASP A 243 -36.29 21.97 4.41
C ASP A 243 -35.86 23.34 4.99
N PRO A 244 -35.71 24.36 4.12
CA PRO A 244 -35.29 25.70 4.54
C PRO A 244 -36.30 26.40 5.46
N VAL A 245 -35.81 27.40 6.20
CA VAL A 245 -36.62 28.23 7.09
C VAL A 245 -37.79 28.86 6.33
N ASN A 246 -38.99 28.67 6.87
CA ASN A 246 -40.20 29.27 6.34
C ASN A 246 -40.74 30.39 7.25
N SER A 247 -41.77 31.10 6.79
CA SER A 247 -42.32 32.25 7.52
C SER A 247 -42.93 31.88 8.87
N ILE A 248 -43.44 30.66 9.04
CA ILE A 248 -44.04 30.20 10.30
C ILE A 248 -42.94 30.03 11.35
N GLU A 249 -41.85 29.34 10.98
CA GLU A 249 -40.69 29.14 11.86
C GLU A 249 -40.01 30.47 12.21
N PHE A 250 -39.84 31.37 11.23
CA PHE A 250 -39.27 32.69 11.45
C PHE A 250 -40.12 33.53 12.40
N ASN A 251 -41.45 33.54 12.25
CA ASN A 251 -42.37 34.25 13.14
C ASN A 251 -42.33 33.68 14.55
N ARG A 252 -42.30 32.36 14.69
CA ARG A 252 -42.14 31.71 15.99
C ARG A 252 -40.85 32.15 16.69
N ASN A 253 -39.73 32.24 15.97
CA ASN A 253 -38.47 32.72 16.50
C ASN A 253 -38.58 34.19 17.01
N ASN A 254 -39.36 35.04 16.33
CA ASN A 254 -39.66 36.40 16.80
C ASN A 254 -40.44 36.40 18.11
N GLU A 255 -41.51 35.60 18.22
CA GLU A 255 -42.34 35.58 19.43
C GLU A 255 -41.59 35.00 20.63
N VAL A 256 -40.79 33.95 20.43
CA VAL A 256 -39.93 33.42 21.50
C VAL A 256 -38.91 34.46 21.95
N TYR A 257 -38.33 35.25 21.04
CA TYR A 257 -37.42 36.34 21.41
C TYR A 257 -38.08 37.38 22.32
N LEU A 258 -39.35 37.72 22.08
CA LEU A 258 -40.08 38.67 22.94
C LEU A 258 -40.31 38.15 24.37
N ILE A 259 -40.33 36.83 24.55
CA ILE A 259 -40.56 36.16 25.84
C ILE A 259 -39.25 35.86 26.56
N GLN A 260 -38.28 35.28 25.84
CA GLN A 260 -37.04 34.74 26.39
C GLN A 260 -35.83 35.65 26.19
N GLY A 261 -35.87 36.60 25.26
CA GLY A 261 -34.78 37.53 25.00
C GLY A 261 -33.60 36.93 24.22
N ASN A 262 -33.67 35.65 23.83
CA ASN A 262 -32.70 35.00 22.96
C ASN A 262 -33.36 34.41 21.71
N ARG A 263 -32.57 34.24 20.65
CA ARG A 263 -33.03 33.76 19.34
C ARG A 263 -32.39 32.43 18.97
N ASN A 264 -33.05 31.65 18.13
CA ASN A 264 -32.42 30.53 17.46
C ASN A 264 -31.62 31.06 16.25
N PRO A 265 -30.27 31.05 16.31
CA PRO A 265 -29.44 31.63 15.28
C PRO A 265 -29.54 30.90 13.94
N PHE A 266 -29.90 29.62 13.96
CA PHE A 266 -30.04 28.79 12.76
C PHE A 266 -31.33 29.07 12.00
N VAL A 267 -32.32 29.69 12.66
CA VAL A 267 -33.53 30.23 12.02
C VAL A 267 -33.27 31.63 11.45
N ASP A 268 -32.48 32.46 12.15
CA ASP A 268 -32.14 33.80 11.69
C ASP A 268 -31.11 33.80 10.55
N ASN A 269 -30.20 32.81 10.50
CA ASN A 269 -29.24 32.62 9.41
C ASN A 269 -28.86 31.15 9.24
N GLU A 270 -29.43 30.53 8.22
CA GLU A 270 -29.25 29.12 7.88
C GLU A 270 -27.80 28.75 7.54
N ASN A 271 -27.00 29.71 7.04
CA ASN A 271 -25.60 29.47 6.69
C ASN A 271 -24.71 29.22 7.92
N PHE A 272 -25.18 29.52 9.13
CA PHE A 272 -24.42 29.17 10.34
C PHE A 272 -24.34 27.66 10.53
N VAL A 273 -25.34 26.89 10.08
CA VAL A 273 -25.29 25.42 10.14
C VAL A 273 -24.18 24.89 9.23
N GLU A 274 -24.13 25.35 7.98
CA GLU A 274 -23.09 24.99 7.00
C GLU A 274 -21.69 25.38 7.51
N LYS A 275 -21.53 26.57 8.10
CA LYS A 275 -20.23 26.98 8.64
C LYS A 275 -19.75 26.15 9.82
N ILE A 276 -20.65 25.71 10.71
CA ILE A 276 -20.26 24.99 11.94
C ILE A 276 -20.11 23.49 11.66
N TRP A 277 -21.06 22.89 10.94
CA TRP A 277 -21.12 21.44 10.73
C TRP A 277 -20.99 21.01 9.27
N GLY A 278 -20.91 21.93 8.30
CA GLY A 278 -20.73 21.58 6.88
C GLY A 278 -19.47 20.77 6.65
N ASN A 279 -18.33 21.15 7.22
CA ASN A 279 -17.11 20.34 7.13
C ASN A 279 -17.22 18.96 7.83
N ILE A 280 -18.22 18.73 8.68
CA ILE A 280 -18.44 17.44 9.35
C ILE A 280 -19.43 16.59 8.54
N CYS A 281 -20.42 17.22 7.92
CA CYS A 281 -21.56 16.54 7.28
C CYS A 281 -21.51 16.53 5.75
N GLU A 282 -20.95 17.56 5.13
CA GLU A 282 -20.65 17.63 3.70
C GLU A 282 -19.37 16.84 3.34
N VAL A 283 -18.63 16.40 4.36
CA VAL A 283 -17.52 15.42 4.23
C VAL A 283 -18.05 13.97 4.14
N GLY A 284 -19.37 13.75 4.08
CA GLY A 284 -20.00 12.43 3.98
C GLY A 284 -20.55 12.06 2.60
N ASN A 285 -19.80 12.28 1.51
CA ASN A 285 -20.11 11.71 0.18
C ASN A 285 -18.91 11.71 -0.80
N ASP A 286 -17.70 11.72 -0.27
CA ASP A 286 -16.49 11.53 -1.06
C ASP A 286 -16.04 10.06 -0.90
N ASP A 287 -16.90 9.08 -1.14
CA ASP A 287 -16.49 7.68 -1.38
C ASP A 287 -16.80 7.42 -2.86
N SER A 288 -15.83 7.73 -3.71
CA SER A 288 -16.02 7.79 -5.16
C SER A 288 -16.32 6.42 -5.78
N ASP A 289 -15.89 5.33 -5.14
CA ASP A 289 -15.98 3.98 -5.69
C ASP A 289 -16.84 3.01 -4.84
N GLY A 290 -17.26 3.44 -3.64
CA GLY A 290 -18.27 2.80 -2.83
C GLY A 290 -17.76 1.63 -1.98
N ASP A 291 -16.48 1.60 -1.63
CA ASP A 291 -15.89 0.52 -0.82
C ASP A 291 -16.00 0.73 0.70
N GLY A 292 -16.49 1.89 1.13
CA GLY A 292 -16.70 2.23 2.53
C GLY A 292 -15.53 2.98 3.18
N TYR A 293 -14.52 3.38 2.42
CA TYR A 293 -13.46 4.29 2.85
C TYR A 293 -13.61 5.66 2.16
N ASP A 294 -13.53 6.75 2.94
CA ASP A 294 -13.67 8.10 2.37
C ASP A 294 -12.40 8.48 1.57
N ASN A 295 -12.53 9.10 0.40
CA ASN A 295 -11.46 9.60 -0.51
C ASN A 295 -10.34 10.40 0.20
N GLN A 296 -10.60 10.97 1.38
CA GLN A 296 -9.60 11.72 2.15
C GLN A 296 -8.63 10.81 2.93
N VAL A 297 -9.04 9.59 3.23
CA VAL A 297 -8.25 8.57 3.93
C VAL A 297 -7.99 7.34 3.08
N ASP A 298 -8.72 7.21 1.97
CA ASP A 298 -8.53 6.23 0.92
C ASP A 298 -7.38 6.66 -0.02
N MET A 299 -6.37 5.80 -0.10
CA MET A 299 -5.20 6.00 -0.95
C MET A 299 -5.48 5.72 -2.44
N PHE A 300 -6.57 5.01 -2.75
CA PHE A 300 -7.06 4.74 -4.09
C PHE A 300 -8.53 5.13 -4.30
N PRO A 301 -8.86 6.44 -4.29
CA PRO A 301 -10.23 6.99 -4.38
C PRO A 301 -11.06 6.69 -5.63
N ASN A 302 -10.70 5.73 -6.48
CA ASN A 302 -11.48 5.32 -7.65
C ASN A 302 -11.37 3.80 -7.91
N ASN A 303 -10.81 3.05 -6.97
CA ASN A 303 -10.67 1.61 -7.04
C ASN A 303 -11.22 0.96 -5.78
N SER A 304 -12.49 0.54 -5.85
CA SER A 304 -13.23 -0.05 -4.72
C SER A 304 -12.69 -1.38 -4.16
N SER A 305 -11.54 -1.83 -4.63
CA SER A 305 -10.84 -3.02 -4.16
C SER A 305 -9.58 -2.67 -3.38
N GLU A 306 -9.19 -1.40 -3.31
CA GLU A 306 -7.96 -0.92 -2.67
C GLU A 306 -8.25 0.36 -1.90
N TRP A 307 -7.78 0.46 -0.66
CA TRP A 307 -8.03 1.64 0.19
C TRP A 307 -6.84 2.06 1.06
N PHE A 308 -5.93 1.14 1.36
CA PHE A 308 -4.67 1.40 2.05
C PHE A 308 -3.48 1.12 1.12
N ASP A 309 -2.42 1.89 1.32
CA ASP A 309 -1.09 1.74 0.73
C ASP A 309 -0.10 1.94 1.87
N SER A 310 0.30 0.85 2.51
CA SER A 310 1.00 0.87 3.79
C SER A 310 2.47 1.33 3.65
N ASP A 311 3.09 1.15 2.49
CA ASP A 311 4.48 1.56 2.23
C ASP A 311 4.65 2.66 1.16
N LEU A 312 3.54 3.09 0.55
CA LEU A 312 3.41 4.24 -0.35
C LEU A 312 4.07 4.04 -1.72
N ASP A 313 4.04 2.82 -2.26
CA ASP A 313 4.63 2.50 -3.56
C ASP A 313 3.66 2.61 -4.75
N GLY A 314 2.36 2.79 -4.45
CA GLY A 314 1.29 2.97 -5.42
C GLY A 314 0.55 1.70 -5.83
N VAL A 315 0.79 0.56 -5.19
CA VAL A 315 -0.05 -0.64 -5.23
C VAL A 315 -0.78 -0.76 -3.89
N GLY A 316 -2.07 -1.12 -3.92
CA GLY A 316 -2.86 -1.20 -2.70
C GLY A 316 -2.63 -2.49 -1.93
N ASP A 317 -2.75 -2.42 -0.60
CA ASP A 317 -2.48 -3.51 0.34
C ASP A 317 -3.24 -4.82 0.03
N ASN A 318 -4.38 -4.78 -0.70
CA ASN A 318 -5.14 -5.98 -1.01
C ASN A 318 -4.61 -6.74 -2.23
N LEU A 319 -4.00 -6.03 -3.18
CA LEU A 319 -3.34 -6.62 -4.35
C LEU A 319 -1.87 -6.93 -4.09
N ASP A 320 -1.22 -6.10 -3.28
CA ASP A 320 0.20 -6.19 -2.99
C ASP A 320 0.55 -7.47 -2.21
N GLN A 321 1.51 -8.25 -2.74
CA GLN A 321 2.04 -9.42 -2.04
C GLN A 321 3.01 -9.06 -0.90
N PHE A 322 3.58 -7.84 -0.91
CA PHE A 322 4.49 -7.32 0.11
C PHE A 322 4.08 -5.91 0.61
N PRO A 323 2.93 -5.75 1.30
CA PRO A 323 2.37 -4.43 1.69
C PRO A 323 3.21 -3.53 2.62
N LEU A 324 4.43 -3.93 2.96
CA LEU A 324 5.32 -3.19 3.87
C LEU A 324 6.71 -2.96 3.26
N ASP A 325 6.93 -3.37 2.01
CA ASP A 325 8.17 -3.22 1.27
C ASP A 325 7.92 -2.55 -0.09
N ALA A 326 8.04 -1.22 -0.11
CA ALA A 326 7.83 -0.38 -1.30
C ALA A 326 8.75 -0.68 -2.50
N SER A 327 9.64 -1.67 -2.40
CA SER A 327 10.46 -2.15 -3.51
C SER A 327 9.96 -3.43 -4.15
N GLU A 328 8.92 -4.07 -3.61
CA GLU A 328 8.37 -5.34 -4.09
C GLU A 328 6.84 -5.31 -4.09
N THR A 329 6.21 -5.71 -5.19
CA THR A 329 4.72 -5.74 -5.31
C THR A 329 4.16 -7.06 -5.77
N LEU A 330 5.00 -7.90 -6.38
CA LEU A 330 4.63 -9.16 -7.02
C LEU A 330 5.54 -10.27 -6.52
N ASP A 331 4.95 -11.45 -6.38
CA ASP A 331 5.61 -12.73 -6.14
C ASP A 331 5.01 -13.70 -7.16
N SER A 332 5.65 -13.80 -8.32
CA SER A 332 5.08 -14.44 -9.50
C SER A 332 5.01 -15.97 -9.39
N ASP A 333 5.81 -16.60 -8.54
CA ASP A 333 5.83 -18.05 -8.32
C ASP A 333 5.49 -18.50 -6.88
N LEU A 334 5.26 -17.55 -5.97
CA LEU A 334 4.76 -17.72 -4.61
C LEU A 334 5.76 -18.39 -3.66
N ASP A 335 7.04 -18.08 -3.81
CA ASP A 335 8.11 -18.60 -2.94
C ASP A 335 8.47 -17.69 -1.75
N GLY A 336 7.94 -16.46 -1.76
CA GLY A 336 8.10 -15.47 -0.71
C GLY A 336 9.24 -14.47 -0.91
N VAL A 337 9.93 -14.49 -2.05
CA VAL A 337 10.84 -13.42 -2.50
C VAL A 337 10.15 -12.61 -3.59
N GLY A 338 10.25 -11.28 -3.54
CA GLY A 338 9.60 -10.42 -4.51
C GLY A 338 10.32 -10.40 -5.86
N ASP A 339 9.57 -10.26 -6.95
CA ASP A 339 10.05 -10.32 -8.34
C ASP A 339 11.22 -9.37 -8.64
N ASN A 340 11.39 -8.25 -7.92
CA ASN A 340 12.51 -7.32 -8.17
C ASN A 340 13.80 -7.76 -7.48
N SER A 341 13.71 -8.53 -6.40
CA SER A 341 14.84 -9.07 -5.64
C SER A 341 15.18 -10.50 -6.02
N ASP A 342 14.25 -11.19 -6.68
CA ASP A 342 14.40 -12.55 -7.14
C ASP A 342 15.16 -12.62 -8.48
N ALA A 343 16.25 -13.38 -8.52
CA ALA A 343 17.00 -13.66 -9.74
C ALA A 343 16.21 -14.55 -10.74
N PHE A 344 15.27 -15.37 -10.25
CA PHE A 344 14.43 -16.27 -11.03
C PHE A 344 12.94 -16.16 -10.65
N PRO A 345 12.24 -15.04 -10.98
CA PRO A 345 10.86 -14.76 -10.54
C PRO A 345 9.75 -15.72 -11.02
N LEU A 346 10.08 -16.82 -11.70
CA LEU A 346 9.12 -17.81 -12.20
C LEU A 346 9.50 -19.24 -11.79
N ASP A 347 10.54 -19.41 -10.98
CA ASP A 347 11.01 -20.68 -10.45
C ASP A 347 11.16 -20.62 -8.92
N ALA A 348 10.08 -20.98 -8.23
CA ALA A 348 9.98 -21.00 -6.77
C ALA A 348 11.01 -21.89 -6.03
N SER A 349 11.93 -22.53 -6.75
CA SER A 349 13.05 -23.29 -6.19
C SER A 349 14.38 -22.56 -6.25
N GLU A 350 14.47 -21.40 -6.89
CA GLU A 350 15.69 -20.61 -7.06
C GLU A 350 15.39 -19.12 -6.83
N THR A 351 16.12 -18.47 -5.92
CA THR A 351 15.91 -17.04 -5.61
C THR A 351 17.17 -16.19 -5.76
N LEU A 352 18.33 -16.83 -5.80
CA LEU A 352 19.63 -16.19 -5.79
C LEU A 352 20.47 -16.70 -6.96
N ASP A 353 21.24 -15.79 -7.52
CA ASP A 353 22.28 -16.03 -8.53
C ASP A 353 23.50 -15.21 -8.06
N SER A 354 24.32 -15.83 -7.22
CA SER A 354 25.35 -15.13 -6.45
C SER A 354 26.52 -14.63 -7.32
N ASP A 355 26.76 -15.23 -8.48
CA ASP A 355 27.81 -14.84 -9.42
C ASP A 355 27.34 -14.35 -10.80
N LEU A 356 26.02 -14.37 -11.04
CA LEU A 356 25.32 -13.81 -12.20
C LEU A 356 25.57 -14.57 -13.51
N ASP A 357 25.69 -15.89 -13.44
CA ASP A 357 25.91 -16.74 -14.60
C ASP A 357 24.61 -17.30 -15.23
N GLY A 358 23.48 -17.14 -14.52
CA GLY A 358 22.15 -17.56 -14.95
C GLY A 358 21.72 -18.95 -14.48
N VAL A 359 22.47 -19.61 -13.61
CA VAL A 359 22.06 -20.81 -12.87
C VAL A 359 21.83 -20.43 -11.40
N GLY A 360 20.71 -20.86 -10.83
CA GLY A 360 20.38 -20.51 -9.44
C GLY A 360 21.26 -21.24 -8.42
N ASP A 361 21.53 -20.57 -7.30
CA ASP A 361 22.41 -21.05 -6.22
C ASP A 361 22.05 -22.45 -5.68
N ASN A 362 20.77 -22.90 -5.76
CA ASN A 362 20.40 -24.22 -5.26
C ASN A 362 20.72 -25.34 -6.27
N LEU A 363 20.73 -25.03 -7.57
CA LEU A 363 21.11 -25.95 -8.65
C LEU A 363 22.61 -25.89 -8.95
N ASP A 364 23.23 -24.75 -8.75
CA ASP A 364 24.63 -24.50 -9.04
C ASP A 364 25.57 -25.20 -8.02
N GLN A 365 26.50 -26.01 -8.53
CA GLN A 365 27.52 -26.65 -7.69
C GLN A 365 28.66 -25.69 -7.30
N PHE A 366 28.81 -24.57 -8.00
CA PHE A 366 29.78 -23.51 -7.71
C PHE A 366 29.14 -22.10 -7.67
N PRO A 367 28.25 -21.80 -6.69
CA PRO A 367 27.46 -20.55 -6.63
C PRO A 367 28.23 -19.22 -6.52
N ASN A 368 29.56 -19.21 -6.62
CA ASN A 368 30.35 -17.99 -6.53
C ASN A 368 31.42 -17.92 -7.64
N ASP A 369 31.34 -18.81 -8.65
CA ASP A 369 32.22 -18.86 -9.80
C ASP A 369 31.41 -18.96 -11.09
N ALA A 370 31.09 -17.80 -11.67
CA ALA A 370 30.32 -17.69 -12.91
C ALA A 370 30.94 -18.36 -14.16
N SER A 371 32.09 -19.03 -14.02
CA SER A 371 32.68 -19.85 -15.06
C SER A 371 32.43 -21.34 -14.91
N GLU A 372 31.79 -21.78 -13.82
CA GLU A 372 31.53 -23.19 -13.49
C GLU A 372 30.13 -23.37 -12.90
N THR A 373 29.36 -24.33 -13.42
CA THR A 373 28.01 -24.63 -12.88
C THR A 373 27.82 -26.08 -12.45
N LEU A 374 28.71 -26.97 -12.91
CA LEU A 374 28.55 -28.42 -12.84
C LEU A 374 29.88 -29.07 -12.46
N ASP A 375 29.79 -30.09 -11.62
CA ASP A 375 30.85 -30.98 -11.17
C ASP A 375 30.34 -32.41 -11.39
N SER A 376 30.57 -32.93 -12.59
CA SER A 376 29.95 -34.15 -13.08
C SER A 376 30.42 -35.41 -12.35
N ASP A 377 31.60 -35.39 -11.72
CA ASP A 377 32.17 -36.53 -10.98
C ASP A 377 32.37 -36.30 -9.48
N LEU A 378 32.12 -35.08 -9.00
CA LEU A 378 32.13 -34.66 -7.59
C LEU A 378 33.52 -34.61 -6.96
N ASP A 379 34.55 -34.23 -7.72
CA ASP A 379 35.93 -34.09 -7.26
C ASP A 379 36.24 -32.69 -6.67
N GLY A 380 35.37 -31.71 -6.94
CA GLY A 380 35.46 -30.33 -6.49
C GLY A 380 36.10 -29.35 -7.48
N VAL A 381 36.41 -29.77 -8.70
CA VAL A 381 36.78 -28.93 -9.84
C VAL A 381 35.60 -28.90 -10.82
N GLY A 382 35.27 -27.71 -11.33
CA GLY A 382 34.14 -27.58 -12.26
C GLY A 382 34.45 -28.10 -13.66
N ASP A 383 33.44 -28.62 -14.34
CA ASP A 383 33.53 -29.27 -15.65
C ASP A 383 34.22 -28.42 -16.74
N ASN A 384 34.22 -27.07 -16.66
CA ASN A 384 34.88 -26.22 -17.66
C ASN A 384 36.39 -26.07 -17.40
N SER A 385 36.84 -26.22 -16.15
CA SER A 385 38.24 -26.15 -15.72
C SER A 385 38.89 -27.52 -15.61
N ASP A 386 38.07 -28.56 -15.43
CA ASP A 386 38.51 -29.94 -15.33
C ASP A 386 38.89 -30.52 -16.70
N ALA A 387 40.12 -31.01 -16.83
CA ALA A 387 40.58 -31.72 -18.02
C ALA A 387 39.89 -33.08 -18.22
N PHE A 388 39.39 -33.69 -17.14
CA PHE A 388 38.71 -34.99 -17.11
C PHE A 388 37.39 -34.95 -16.28
N PRO A 389 36.33 -34.25 -16.74
CA PRO A 389 35.08 -34.01 -15.97
C PRO A 389 34.25 -35.22 -15.52
N LEU A 390 34.71 -36.45 -15.78
CA LEU A 390 34.00 -37.69 -15.45
C LEU A 390 34.87 -38.67 -14.64
N ASP A 391 36.09 -38.28 -14.27
CA ASP A 391 37.03 -39.06 -13.49
C ASP A 391 37.54 -38.28 -12.28
N ALA A 392 36.87 -38.47 -11.14
CA ALA A 392 37.17 -37.75 -9.90
C ALA A 392 38.57 -38.03 -9.29
N SER A 393 39.42 -38.80 -9.96
CA SER A 393 40.81 -38.99 -9.59
C SER A 393 41.80 -38.16 -10.41
N GLU A 394 41.36 -37.46 -11.45
CA GLU A 394 42.20 -36.66 -12.34
C GLU A 394 41.49 -35.35 -12.71
N ASN A 395 42.16 -34.20 -12.53
CA ASN A 395 41.60 -32.90 -12.95
C ASN A 395 42.57 -31.98 -13.68
N LEU A 396 43.83 -32.37 -13.79
CA LEU A 396 44.88 -31.62 -14.47
C LEU A 396 45.54 -32.49 -15.53
N ASP A 397 45.86 -31.86 -16.65
CA ASP A 397 46.68 -32.40 -17.74
C ASP A 397 47.68 -31.30 -18.11
N SER A 398 48.80 -31.28 -17.41
CA SER A 398 49.73 -30.15 -17.39
C SER A 398 50.51 -29.98 -18.71
N ASP A 399 50.62 -31.03 -19.52
CA ASP A 399 51.31 -31.01 -20.81
C ASP A 399 50.43 -31.34 -22.03
N PHE A 400 49.14 -31.63 -21.79
CA PHE A 400 48.10 -31.85 -22.78
C PHE A 400 48.27 -33.11 -23.63
N ASP A 401 48.75 -34.19 -23.02
CA ASP A 401 48.95 -35.47 -23.69
C ASP A 401 47.78 -36.46 -23.54
N GLY A 402 46.83 -36.13 -22.65
CA GLY A 402 45.61 -36.88 -22.40
C GLY A 402 45.69 -37.90 -21.27
N VAL A 403 46.79 -37.95 -20.50
CA VAL A 403 46.89 -38.67 -19.23
C VAL A 403 46.88 -37.64 -18.08
N GLY A 404 46.07 -37.90 -17.05
CA GLY A 404 45.98 -36.98 -15.92
C GLY A 404 47.24 -36.97 -15.05
N ASP A 405 47.57 -35.81 -14.49
CA ASP A 405 48.78 -35.56 -13.70
C ASP A 405 48.97 -36.54 -12.52
N ASN A 406 47.90 -37.12 -11.94
CA ASN A 406 48.05 -38.07 -10.82
C ASN A 406 48.44 -39.47 -11.30
N LEU A 407 48.03 -39.87 -12.50
CA LEU A 407 48.41 -41.13 -13.15
C LEU A 407 49.75 -41.01 -13.87
N ASP A 408 50.03 -39.84 -14.43
CA ASP A 408 51.22 -39.57 -15.22
C ASP A 408 52.50 -39.54 -14.37
N GLN A 409 53.49 -40.36 -14.72
CA GLN A 409 54.81 -40.33 -14.08
C GLN A 409 55.67 -39.13 -14.52
N PHE A 410 55.36 -38.50 -15.65
CA PHE A 410 56.03 -37.32 -16.20
C PHE A 410 55.05 -36.19 -16.59
N PRO A 411 54.34 -35.56 -15.63
CA PRO A 411 53.24 -34.59 -15.90
C PRO A 411 53.59 -33.30 -16.66
N LEU A 412 54.83 -33.13 -17.12
CA LEU A 412 55.29 -31.93 -17.84
C LEU A 412 55.97 -32.28 -19.17
N ASP A 413 55.97 -33.55 -19.56
CA ASP A 413 56.56 -34.06 -20.79
C ASP A 413 55.54 -34.91 -21.56
N ALA A 414 54.80 -34.25 -22.45
CA ALA A 414 53.76 -34.87 -23.28
C ALA A 414 54.24 -36.00 -24.23
N SER A 415 55.52 -36.38 -24.16
CA SER A 415 56.08 -37.53 -24.86
C SER A 415 56.32 -38.75 -23.98
N GLU A 416 56.11 -38.66 -22.67
CA GLU A 416 56.34 -39.74 -21.69
C GLU A 416 55.21 -39.77 -20.67
N THR A 417 54.67 -40.96 -20.36
CA THR A 417 53.59 -41.09 -19.34
C THR A 417 53.84 -42.17 -18.29
N LEU A 418 54.75 -43.10 -18.59
CA LEU A 418 54.99 -44.30 -17.80
C LEU A 418 56.49 -44.44 -17.53
N ASP A 419 56.82 -44.83 -16.31
CA ASP A 419 58.14 -45.23 -15.85
C ASP A 419 57.99 -46.63 -15.24
N SER A 420 58.20 -47.65 -16.05
CA SER A 420 57.84 -49.03 -15.69
C SER A 420 58.78 -49.64 -14.63
N ASP A 421 60.00 -49.14 -14.47
CA ASP A 421 60.97 -49.61 -13.46
C ASP A 421 61.39 -48.58 -12.40
N LEU A 422 60.90 -47.33 -12.52
CA LEU A 422 61.06 -46.23 -11.58
C LEU A 422 62.49 -45.69 -11.48
N ASP A 423 63.20 -45.66 -12.60
CA ASP A 423 64.58 -45.15 -12.69
C ASP A 423 64.67 -43.65 -13.02
N GLY A 424 63.55 -43.04 -13.41
CA GLY A 424 63.41 -41.62 -13.73
C GLY A 424 63.53 -41.28 -15.22
N VAL A 425 63.60 -42.26 -16.12
CA VAL A 425 63.50 -42.08 -17.58
C VAL A 425 62.22 -42.74 -18.09
N GLY A 426 61.45 -42.01 -18.90
CA GLY A 426 60.18 -42.52 -19.41
C GLY A 426 60.34 -43.65 -20.42
N ASP A 427 59.37 -44.56 -20.45
CA ASP A 427 59.36 -45.79 -21.25
C ASP A 427 59.55 -45.54 -22.76
N ASN A 428 59.20 -44.36 -23.32
CA ASN A 428 59.39 -44.08 -24.75
C ASN A 428 60.84 -43.67 -25.09
N LEU A 429 61.58 -43.10 -24.13
CA LEU A 429 62.98 -42.71 -24.26
C LEU A 429 63.93 -43.81 -23.76
N ASP A 430 63.50 -44.58 -22.77
CA ASP A 430 64.28 -45.65 -22.18
C ASP A 430 64.39 -46.86 -23.13
N GLN A 431 65.62 -47.28 -23.43
CA GLN A 431 65.86 -48.47 -24.23
C GLN A 431 65.66 -49.77 -23.43
N PHE A 432 65.64 -49.70 -22.09
CA PHE A 432 65.39 -50.81 -21.18
C PHE A 432 64.31 -50.51 -20.13
N PRO A 433 63.03 -50.29 -20.52
CA PRO A 433 61.94 -49.83 -19.62
C PRO A 433 61.56 -50.72 -18.43
N ASN A 434 62.28 -51.81 -18.16
CA ASN A 434 61.98 -52.73 -17.06
C ASN A 434 63.25 -53.09 -16.25
N ASP A 435 64.36 -52.39 -16.49
CA ASP A 435 65.63 -52.54 -15.77
C ASP A 435 66.21 -51.18 -15.34
N ALA A 436 65.85 -50.75 -14.13
CA ALA A 436 66.25 -49.46 -13.56
C ALA A 436 67.76 -49.23 -13.36
N SER A 437 68.60 -50.17 -13.79
CA SER A 437 70.06 -50.02 -13.82
C SER A 437 70.61 -49.66 -15.20
N GLU A 438 69.79 -49.65 -16.24
CA GLU A 438 70.19 -49.40 -17.63
C GLU A 438 69.20 -48.48 -18.34
N ILE A 439 69.70 -47.47 -19.06
CA ILE A 439 68.84 -46.51 -19.81
C ILE A 439 69.22 -46.46 -21.30
N ILE A 440 70.52 -46.56 -21.58
CA ILE A 440 71.11 -46.35 -22.90
C ILE A 440 71.93 -47.57 -23.27
N ASP A 441 71.78 -48.03 -24.51
CA ASP A 441 72.69 -48.95 -25.18
C ASP A 441 73.26 -48.22 -26.41
N THR A 442 74.47 -47.66 -26.22
CA THR A 442 75.05 -46.69 -27.16
C THR A 442 75.42 -47.35 -28.50
N ASP A 443 75.74 -48.64 -28.52
CA ASP A 443 76.11 -49.37 -29.74
C ASP A 443 75.05 -50.37 -30.22
N SER A 444 73.94 -50.47 -29.50
CA SER A 444 72.73 -51.22 -29.82
C SER A 444 72.94 -52.75 -29.88
N ASP A 445 73.75 -53.29 -28.99
CA ASP A 445 74.07 -54.73 -28.93
C ASP A 445 73.18 -55.55 -27.97
N GLY A 446 72.35 -54.87 -27.18
CA GLY A 446 71.37 -55.43 -26.27
C GLY A 446 71.83 -55.54 -24.81
N VAL A 447 73.03 -55.06 -24.47
CA VAL A 447 73.48 -54.86 -23.08
C VAL A 447 73.59 -53.36 -22.81
N GLY A 448 72.96 -52.89 -21.73
CA GLY A 448 73.02 -51.47 -21.37
C GLY A 448 74.44 -51.02 -20.96
N ASP A 449 74.74 -49.74 -21.22
CA ASP A 449 76.06 -49.13 -21.02
C ASP A 449 76.63 -49.29 -19.60
N ASN A 450 75.81 -49.46 -18.55
CA ASN A 450 76.31 -49.61 -17.18
C ASN A 450 76.79 -51.05 -16.89
N SER A 451 76.20 -52.05 -17.54
CA SER A 451 76.55 -53.47 -17.45
C SER A 451 77.56 -53.87 -18.52
N ASP A 452 77.67 -53.09 -19.59
CA ASP A 452 78.60 -53.33 -20.68
C ASP A 452 80.03 -52.86 -20.32
N ALA A 453 80.98 -53.79 -20.38
CA ALA A 453 82.40 -53.46 -20.21
C ALA A 453 82.98 -52.64 -21.39
N PHE A 454 82.34 -52.68 -22.58
CA PHE A 454 82.72 -51.95 -23.79
C PHE A 454 81.54 -51.24 -24.48
N PRO A 455 80.95 -50.18 -23.87
CA PRO A 455 79.71 -49.50 -24.34
C PRO A 455 79.73 -48.83 -25.74
N LEU A 456 80.78 -49.02 -26.54
CA LEU A 456 80.94 -48.43 -27.88
C LEU A 456 81.35 -49.47 -28.93
N ASP A 457 81.45 -50.75 -28.55
CA ASP A 457 81.80 -51.86 -29.43
C ASP A 457 80.80 -53.01 -29.28
N ALA A 458 79.73 -52.98 -30.09
CA ALA A 458 78.63 -53.94 -30.16
C ALA A 458 79.02 -55.42 -30.40
N SER A 459 80.32 -55.72 -30.46
CA SER A 459 80.86 -57.06 -30.53
C SER A 459 81.46 -57.56 -29.21
N GLU A 460 81.46 -56.78 -28.13
CA GLU A 460 82.10 -57.09 -26.85
C GLU A 460 81.26 -56.56 -25.68
N THR A 461 80.77 -57.43 -24.78
CA THR A 461 79.95 -57.00 -23.64
C THR A 461 80.53 -57.29 -22.25
N LEU A 462 81.51 -58.19 -22.17
CA LEU A 462 82.09 -58.69 -20.92
C LEU A 462 83.61 -58.54 -20.92
N ASP A 463 84.17 -58.22 -19.76
CA ASP A 463 85.59 -58.30 -19.44
C ASP A 463 85.74 -59.09 -18.14
N SER A 464 85.74 -60.42 -18.26
CA SER A 464 85.61 -61.31 -17.11
C SER A 464 86.84 -61.30 -16.17
N ASP A 465 87.99 -60.78 -16.61
CA ASP A 465 89.20 -60.65 -15.79
C ASP A 465 89.69 -59.21 -15.54
N LEU A 466 88.99 -58.22 -16.10
CA LEU A 466 89.20 -56.78 -15.93
C LEU A 466 90.56 -56.30 -16.48
N ASP A 467 91.05 -56.90 -17.58
CA ASP A 467 92.31 -56.52 -18.23
C ASP A 467 92.16 -55.49 -19.35
N GLY A 468 90.92 -55.15 -19.72
CA GLY A 468 90.58 -54.15 -20.72
C GLY A 468 90.46 -54.69 -22.16
N VAL A 469 90.45 -56.01 -22.37
CA VAL A 469 90.15 -56.65 -23.66
C VAL A 469 88.91 -57.54 -23.54
N GLY A 470 87.89 -57.27 -24.36
CA GLY A 470 86.62 -57.99 -24.26
C GLY A 470 86.72 -59.48 -24.55
N ASP A 471 85.87 -60.25 -23.87
CA ASP A 471 85.83 -61.71 -23.85
C ASP A 471 85.68 -62.34 -25.26
N ASN A 472 85.02 -61.68 -26.22
CA ASN A 472 84.85 -62.21 -27.58
C ASN A 472 86.11 -62.06 -28.45
N ARG A 473 86.98 -61.08 -28.13
CA ARG A 473 88.30 -60.92 -28.75
C ARG A 473 89.41 -61.53 -27.94
N ASP A 474 89.24 -61.75 -26.64
CA ASP A 474 90.29 -62.33 -25.83
C ASP A 474 90.33 -63.86 -25.90
N GLN A 475 91.53 -64.40 -26.09
CA GLN A 475 91.76 -65.83 -26.09
C GLN A 475 91.79 -66.42 -24.65
N TYR A 476 92.00 -65.59 -23.62
CA TYR A 476 92.13 -66.04 -22.23
C TYR A 476 91.24 -65.26 -21.24
N PRO A 477 89.90 -65.24 -21.40
CA PRO A 477 89.00 -64.27 -20.75
C PRO A 477 88.92 -64.30 -19.20
N LEU A 478 89.68 -65.17 -18.52
CA LEU A 478 89.66 -65.34 -17.06
C LEU A 478 91.06 -65.16 -16.43
N ASP A 479 92.04 -64.65 -17.18
CA ASP A 479 93.44 -64.51 -16.77
C ASP A 479 94.02 -63.14 -17.15
N SER A 480 93.84 -62.17 -16.24
CA SER A 480 94.24 -60.77 -16.40
C SER A 480 95.73 -60.50 -16.59
N SER A 481 96.56 -61.55 -16.60
CA SER A 481 97.97 -61.44 -16.95
C SER A 481 98.26 -61.63 -18.44
N ARG A 482 97.26 -61.98 -19.26
CA ARG A 482 97.44 -62.35 -20.68
C ARG A 482 96.21 -62.04 -21.55
N TYR A 483 96.32 -61.05 -22.46
CA TYR A 483 95.36 -60.91 -23.58
C TYR A 483 95.95 -61.26 -24.96
N GLN A 484 95.14 -61.82 -25.87
CA GLN A 484 95.41 -61.88 -27.32
C GLN A 484 94.16 -61.63 -28.17
N ASN A 485 94.12 -60.51 -28.90
CA ASN A 485 93.04 -60.20 -29.86
C ASN A 485 92.88 -61.30 -30.92
N ILE A 486 91.67 -61.83 -31.09
CA ILE A 486 91.26 -62.66 -32.23
C ILE A 486 91.12 -61.74 -33.46
N LYS A 487 92.25 -61.21 -33.96
CA LYS A 487 92.29 -60.68 -35.33
C LYS A 487 92.16 -61.85 -36.29
N SER A 488 91.01 -61.89 -36.97
CA SER A 488 90.73 -62.55 -38.24
C SER A 488 91.90 -63.39 -38.76
N ILE A 489 91.78 -64.72 -38.61
CA ILE A 489 92.71 -65.69 -39.17
C ILE A 489 92.51 -65.75 -40.69
N ASN A 490 92.83 -64.69 -41.41
CA ASN A 490 93.01 -64.71 -42.86
C ASN A 490 94.50 -64.81 -43.18
N SER A 491 95.07 -65.95 -42.79
CA SER A 491 96.17 -66.59 -43.50
C SER A 491 96.15 -68.08 -43.16
N ILE A 492 95.05 -68.76 -43.55
CA ILE A 492 95.06 -70.21 -43.72
C ILE A 492 94.88 -70.54 -45.21
N PHE A 493 95.63 -71.56 -45.59
CA PHE A 493 95.41 -72.56 -46.65
C PHE A 493 96.41 -72.45 -47.82
N LEU A 494 97.18 -73.50 -48.16
CA LEU A 494 96.86 -74.92 -48.08
C LEU A 494 98.11 -75.82 -48.01
N LEU A 495 97.88 -76.96 -47.39
CA LEU A 495 98.77 -78.04 -46.97
C LEU A 495 98.82 -79.19 -48.02
N ILE A 496 100.04 -79.70 -48.29
CA ILE A 496 100.40 -81.15 -48.46
C ILE A 496 99.94 -81.79 -49.83
N PRO A 497 100.41 -82.98 -50.29
CA PRO A 497 101.04 -83.23 -51.58
C PRO A 497 100.25 -84.24 -52.46
N PHE A 498 100.62 -84.42 -53.73
CA PHE A 498 100.61 -85.76 -54.35
C PHE A 498 101.36 -85.75 -55.69
N PHE A 499 102.49 -86.47 -55.69
CA PHE A 499 102.90 -87.45 -56.68
C PHE A 499 102.42 -87.34 -58.14
N LEU A 500 103.43 -87.22 -59.02
CA LEU A 500 103.73 -88.16 -60.11
C LEU A 500 102.74 -88.28 -61.28
N ALA A 501 103.18 -87.84 -62.45
CA ALA A 501 103.33 -88.65 -63.67
C ALA A 501 103.82 -87.73 -64.81
N VAL A 502 105.11 -87.77 -65.15
CA VAL A 502 105.68 -88.67 -66.18
C VAL A 502 105.56 -88.08 -67.59
N LEU A 503 106.73 -87.62 -68.05
CA LEU A 503 107.33 -87.83 -69.36
C LEU A 503 106.68 -87.24 -70.63
N VAL A 504 107.56 -86.48 -71.29
CA VAL A 504 107.83 -86.51 -72.73
C VAL A 504 106.86 -85.69 -73.59
N TYR A 505 107.24 -84.42 -73.74
CA TYR A 505 107.60 -83.97 -75.08
C TYR A 505 108.99 -83.31 -75.04
N SER A 506 110.02 -84.16 -75.10
CA SER A 506 111.24 -83.76 -75.80
C SER A 506 110.86 -83.50 -77.24
N ILE A 507 111.02 -82.26 -77.73
CA ILE A 507 111.41 -81.94 -79.11
C ILE A 507 111.71 -80.43 -79.16
N LEU A 508 113.00 -80.15 -79.36
CA LEU A 508 113.58 -79.03 -80.12
C LEU A 508 113.70 -77.64 -79.47
N LYS A 509 114.85 -77.43 -78.82
CA LYS A 509 116.07 -76.83 -79.42
C LYS A 509 117.25 -77.33 -78.57
N ASN A 510 118.26 -78.08 -79.00
CA ASN A 510 118.91 -78.32 -80.28
C ASN A 510 119.69 -79.64 -80.17
N LYS A 511 119.74 -80.41 -81.27
CA LYS A 511 120.69 -81.49 -81.58
C LYS A 511 120.64 -82.78 -80.76
#